data_AF-A0A7Y1CGU1-F1
#
_entry.id   AF-A0A7Y1CGU1-F1
#
_cell.length_a   1.000
_cell.length_b   1.000
_cell.length_c   1.000
_cell.angle_alpha   90.00
_cell.angle_beta   90.00
_cell.angle_gamma   90.00
#
_symmetry.space_group_name_H-M   'P 1'
#
loop_
_entity.id
_entity.type
_entity.pdbx_description
1 polymer ?
#
loop_
_entity_poly.entity_id
_entity_poly.type
_entity_poly.pdbx_seq_one_letter_code
_entity_poly.pdbx_strand_id
1 'polypeptide(L)'
;MATVSSSVTRAPRQETSRQEQGAFRNHAPVRRAGFGKTLQIFWNMLFHKPRNTRPAGAIPVQPLTREQLLAAPNHSVFRLGHSTVLLKMRDKFWITDPVFAERASPVQWAGPKRFHQPPISLEALPEIEAVILSHDHYDHLDHQTVLALAGKTRHFLTPLGVGDTLIKWGVPAAKVRQLDWWQGCEVEGIRFIATPSQHFSGRGLFDGNHTLWASWVMIDAATRIFFSGDTGYFDGFKRIGQQYGPFDLTLMETGAYNVEWPHVHMQPEQTLQAHIDLQGRWLLPIHNGTFDLAMHAWHEPFDRILALAWERSITITTPQMGEAFNLAQPQRGGAWWLEVEGASEQAAVESA
;
A
#
# COMPACT_ATOMS: atom_id res chain seq x y z
N MET A 1 -14.89 24.05 -53.16
CA MET A 1 -13.78 23.77 -52.23
C MET A 1 -14.31 23.91 -50.81
N ALA A 2 -14.66 22.79 -50.16
CA ALA A 2 -15.08 22.78 -48.76
C ALA A 2 -13.89 22.28 -47.94
N THR A 3 -13.32 23.17 -47.14
CA THR A 3 -12.21 22.89 -46.22
C THR A 3 -12.77 22.13 -45.01
N VAL A 4 -12.43 20.84 -44.92
CA VAL A 4 -12.65 20.04 -43.72
C VAL A 4 -11.59 20.45 -42.70
N SER A 5 -11.98 21.22 -41.69
CA SER A 5 -11.14 21.51 -40.54
C SER A 5 -11.13 20.29 -39.62
N SER A 6 -10.07 19.48 -39.70
CA SER A 6 -9.83 18.40 -38.75
C SER A 6 -9.36 19.00 -37.41
N SER A 7 -10.27 19.10 -36.44
CA SER A 7 -9.89 19.36 -35.06
C SER A 7 -9.21 18.12 -34.50
N VAL A 8 -7.89 18.07 -34.59
CA VAL A 8 -7.07 17.12 -33.84
C VAL A 8 -7.31 17.40 -32.36
N THR A 9 -8.11 16.57 -31.72
CA THR A 9 -8.28 16.57 -30.27
C THR A 9 -6.95 16.12 -29.67
N ARG A 10 -6.12 17.10 -29.31
CA ARG A 10 -4.86 16.87 -28.61
C ARG A 10 -5.17 16.14 -27.32
N ALA A 11 -4.71 14.90 -27.18
CA ALA A 11 -4.78 14.16 -25.93
C ALA A 11 -4.23 15.05 -24.80
N PRO A 12 -4.92 15.18 -23.65
CA PRO A 12 -4.44 16.02 -22.57
C PRO A 12 -3.05 15.54 -22.15
N ARG A 13 -2.07 16.46 -22.08
CA ARG A 13 -0.72 16.16 -21.59
C ARG A 13 -0.85 15.39 -20.27
N GLN A 14 -0.13 14.27 -20.13
CA GLN A 14 0.06 13.65 -18.83
C GLN A 14 0.82 14.65 -17.98
N GLU A 15 0.21 15.11 -16.89
CA GLU A 15 0.85 16.05 -15.99
C GLU A 15 1.83 15.26 -15.12
N THR A 16 3.11 15.49 -15.33
CA THR A 16 4.19 15.03 -14.45
C THR A 16 4.00 15.58 -13.04
N SER A 17 4.76 15.07 -12.07
CA SER A 17 4.72 15.64 -10.73
C SER A 17 5.07 17.13 -10.75
N ARG A 18 4.51 17.86 -9.79
CA ARG A 18 4.76 19.29 -9.60
C ARG A 18 5.73 19.46 -8.44
N GLN A 19 6.74 20.30 -8.63
CA GLN A 19 7.63 20.75 -7.57
C GLN A 19 7.54 22.27 -7.41
N GLU A 20 7.56 22.71 -6.16
CA GLU A 20 7.60 24.12 -5.79
C GLU A 20 8.63 24.29 -4.69
N GLN A 21 9.64 25.14 -4.90
CA GLN A 21 10.73 25.38 -3.93
C GLN A 21 11.43 24.09 -3.48
N GLY A 22 11.58 23.11 -4.38
CA GLY A 22 12.22 21.82 -4.10
C GLY A 22 11.33 20.78 -3.41
N ALA A 23 10.06 21.09 -3.14
CA ALA A 23 9.10 20.18 -2.54
C ALA A 23 8.04 19.71 -3.55
N PHE A 24 7.74 18.41 -3.57
CA PHE A 24 6.67 17.84 -4.38
C PHE A 24 5.27 18.28 -3.89
N ARG A 25 4.31 18.33 -4.82
CA ARG A 25 2.92 18.78 -4.57
C ARG A 25 1.90 17.82 -5.19
N ASN A 26 0.77 17.66 -4.50
CA ASN A 26 -0.41 16.99 -5.04
C ASN A 26 -1.02 17.81 -6.19
N HIS A 27 -1.70 17.13 -7.13
CA HIS A 27 -2.48 17.81 -8.18
C HIS A 27 -3.68 18.56 -7.58
N ALA A 28 -4.40 17.92 -6.67
CA ALA A 28 -5.48 18.56 -5.92
C ALA A 28 -4.93 19.22 -4.64
N PRO A 29 -5.48 20.38 -4.22
CA PRO A 29 -5.06 21.03 -3.00
C PRO A 29 -5.32 20.15 -1.77
N VAL A 30 -4.26 19.76 -1.07
CA VAL A 30 -4.36 19.08 0.23
C VAL A 30 -4.23 20.10 1.34
N ARG A 31 -5.27 20.26 2.15
CA ARG A 31 -5.21 21.11 3.35
C ARG A 31 -4.37 20.43 4.41
N ARG A 32 -3.16 20.93 4.64
CA ARG A 32 -2.32 20.49 5.76
C ARG A 32 -2.85 21.07 7.07
N ALA A 33 -2.80 20.26 8.12
CA ALA A 33 -2.95 20.76 9.47
C ALA A 33 -1.85 21.79 9.75
N GLY A 34 -2.22 22.95 10.31
CA GLY A 34 -1.23 23.89 10.85
C GLY A 34 -0.54 23.31 12.08
N PHE A 35 0.62 23.86 12.45
CA PHE A 35 1.47 23.36 13.54
C PHE A 35 0.72 23.05 14.84
N GLY A 36 -0.14 23.96 15.30
CA GLY A 36 -0.95 23.74 16.52
C GLY A 36 -1.92 22.56 16.40
N LYS A 37 -2.56 22.38 15.24
CA LYS A 37 -3.44 21.23 14.98
C LYS A 37 -2.64 19.93 14.91
N THR A 38 -1.45 19.94 14.31
CA THR A 38 -0.54 18.77 14.29
C THR A 38 -0.15 18.35 15.71
N LEU A 39 0.20 19.31 16.58
CA LEU A 39 0.49 19.03 17.99
C LEU A 39 -0.72 18.46 18.73
N GLN A 40 -1.93 18.99 18.48
CA GLN A 40 -3.16 18.47 19.06
C GLN A 40 -3.45 17.03 18.61
N ILE A 41 -3.27 16.72 17.32
CA ILE A 41 -3.41 15.36 16.79
C ILE A 41 -2.42 14.42 17.49
N PHE A 42 -1.15 14.81 17.58
CA PHE A 42 -0.13 14.02 18.27
C PHE A 42 -0.47 13.80 19.75
N TRP A 43 -0.91 14.85 20.45
CA TRP A 43 -1.37 14.76 21.85
C TRP A 43 -2.53 13.77 22.00
N ASN A 44 -3.52 13.84 21.12
CA ASN A 44 -4.66 12.94 21.14
C ASN A 44 -4.25 11.48 20.87
N MET A 45 -3.33 11.25 19.93
CA MET A 45 -2.81 9.91 19.67
C MET A 45 -2.03 9.33 20.86
N LEU A 46 -1.38 10.16 21.67
CA LEU A 46 -0.64 9.71 22.86
C LEU A 46 -1.55 9.46 24.07
N PHE A 47 -2.50 10.37 24.33
CA PHE A 47 -3.22 10.40 25.62
C PHE A 47 -4.71 10.06 25.52
N HIS A 48 -5.31 10.13 24.32
CA HIS A 48 -6.75 9.94 24.11
C HIS A 48 -7.06 8.83 23.11
N LYS A 49 -6.12 7.92 22.90
CA LYS A 49 -6.29 6.81 21.96
C LYS A 49 -7.33 5.80 22.50
N PRO A 50 -8.35 5.42 21.72
CA PRO A 50 -9.32 4.41 22.15
C PRO A 50 -8.64 3.08 22.49
N ARG A 51 -9.23 2.30 23.40
CA ARG A 51 -8.63 1.04 23.86
C ARG A 51 -8.62 -0.06 22.79
N ASN A 52 -9.55 0.00 21.84
CA ASN A 52 -9.74 -0.97 20.77
C ASN A 52 -8.96 -0.64 19.49
N THR A 53 -8.02 0.31 19.52
CA THR A 53 -7.11 0.55 18.37
C THR A 53 -6.04 -0.54 18.21
N ARG A 54 -5.98 -1.49 19.16
CA ARG A 54 -5.15 -2.68 19.10
C ARG A 54 -6.02 -3.93 19.30
N PRO A 55 -5.66 -5.07 18.71
CA PRO A 55 -6.41 -6.31 18.89
C PRO A 55 -6.34 -6.82 20.32
N ALA A 56 -7.46 -7.38 20.80
CA ALA A 56 -7.53 -8.04 22.10
C ALA A 56 -6.87 -9.44 22.07
N GLY A 57 -6.98 -10.15 20.94
CA GLY A 57 -6.38 -11.45 20.68
C GLY A 57 -5.14 -11.40 19.76
N ALA A 58 -4.55 -12.57 19.53
CA ALA A 58 -3.50 -12.72 18.53
C ALA A 58 -4.11 -12.73 17.12
N ILE A 59 -3.55 -11.93 16.21
CA ILE A 59 -3.92 -11.96 14.79
C ILE A 59 -3.50 -13.32 14.20
N PRO A 60 -4.41 -14.05 13.52
CA PRO A 60 -4.03 -15.29 12.84
C PRO A 60 -3.05 -14.99 11.70
N VAL A 61 -1.91 -15.66 11.73
CA VAL A 61 -0.86 -15.58 10.71
C VAL A 61 -0.59 -16.99 10.21
N GLN A 62 -0.71 -17.19 8.91
CA GLN A 62 -0.35 -18.43 8.24
C GLN A 62 1.14 -18.41 7.92
N PRO A 63 1.98 -19.23 8.59
CA PRO A 63 3.42 -19.24 8.32
C PRO A 63 3.70 -19.69 6.89
N LEU A 64 4.68 -19.05 6.26
CA LEU A 64 5.14 -19.34 4.91
C LEU A 64 6.59 -19.83 4.93
N THR A 65 6.85 -20.84 4.12
CA THR A 65 8.21 -21.34 3.82
C THR A 65 8.63 -20.94 2.41
N ARG A 66 9.94 -20.95 2.15
CA ARG A 66 10.46 -20.68 0.80
C ARG A 66 9.90 -21.68 -0.21
N GLU A 67 9.82 -22.95 0.18
CA GLU A 67 9.37 -24.05 -0.66
C GLU A 67 7.91 -23.88 -1.05
N GLN A 68 7.03 -23.47 -0.11
CA GLN A 68 5.64 -23.15 -0.41
C GLN A 68 5.51 -21.99 -1.40
N LEU A 69 6.31 -20.93 -1.23
CA LEU A 69 6.33 -19.80 -2.17
C LEU A 69 6.79 -20.24 -3.57
N LEU A 70 7.86 -21.02 -3.65
CA LEU A 70 8.37 -21.55 -4.92
C LEU A 70 7.38 -22.49 -5.61
N ALA A 71 6.68 -23.33 -4.83
CA ALA A 71 5.66 -24.26 -5.35
C ALA A 71 4.33 -23.59 -5.71
N ALA A 72 4.03 -22.40 -5.19
CA ALA A 72 2.79 -21.69 -5.48
C ALA A 72 2.61 -21.44 -6.99
N PRO A 73 1.39 -21.48 -7.54
CA PRO A 73 1.16 -21.15 -8.94
C PRO A 73 1.45 -19.66 -9.23
N ASN A 74 1.66 -19.31 -10.51
CA ASN A 74 1.70 -17.91 -10.92
C ASN A 74 0.37 -17.20 -10.61
N HIS A 75 0.47 -15.87 -10.46
CA HIS A 75 -0.59 -14.98 -9.98
C HIS A 75 -1.04 -15.23 -8.53
N SER A 76 -0.19 -15.87 -7.72
CA SER A 76 -0.40 -15.95 -6.28
C SER A 76 0.02 -14.65 -5.60
N VAL A 77 -0.76 -14.25 -4.61
CA VAL A 77 -0.63 -13.01 -3.84
C VAL A 77 -0.66 -13.38 -2.36
N PHE A 78 0.35 -12.93 -1.64
CA PHE A 78 0.50 -13.18 -0.22
C PHE A 78 0.63 -11.84 0.50
N ARG A 79 -0.30 -11.56 1.40
CA ARG A 79 -0.22 -10.38 2.26
C ARG A 79 0.67 -10.69 3.45
N LEU A 80 1.81 -10.02 3.58
CA LEU A 80 2.78 -10.27 4.66
C LEU A 80 2.55 -9.36 5.88
N GLY A 81 1.69 -8.35 5.73
CA GLY A 81 1.33 -7.37 6.74
C GLY A 81 1.26 -5.98 6.14
N HIS A 82 0.38 -5.14 6.67
CA HIS A 82 0.22 -3.73 6.29
C HIS A 82 0.01 -3.58 4.78
N SER A 83 0.92 -2.90 4.09
CA SER A 83 1.00 -2.74 2.62
C SER A 83 2.09 -3.60 1.97
N THR A 84 2.71 -4.50 2.73
CA THR A 84 3.65 -5.51 2.21
C THR A 84 2.90 -6.67 1.57
N VAL A 85 2.93 -6.72 0.25
CA VAL A 85 2.31 -7.79 -0.55
C VAL A 85 3.37 -8.44 -1.43
N LEU A 86 3.49 -9.75 -1.34
CA LEU A 86 4.37 -10.56 -2.20
C LEU A 86 3.53 -11.18 -3.33
N LEU A 87 3.92 -10.90 -4.57
CA LEU A 87 3.29 -11.38 -5.79
C LEU A 87 4.20 -12.39 -6.47
N LYS A 88 3.67 -13.55 -6.87
CA LYS A 88 4.36 -14.47 -7.78
C LYS A 88 3.81 -14.28 -9.19
N MET A 89 4.63 -13.78 -10.11
CA MET A 89 4.29 -13.58 -11.51
C MET A 89 5.47 -13.98 -12.39
N ARG A 90 5.23 -14.74 -13.47
CA ARG A 90 6.27 -15.23 -14.40
C ARG A 90 7.39 -16.01 -13.68
N ASP A 91 6.99 -16.83 -12.70
CA ASP A 91 7.87 -17.62 -11.82
C ASP A 91 8.89 -16.80 -11.02
N LYS A 92 8.62 -15.49 -10.88
CA LYS A 92 9.43 -14.52 -10.14
C LYS A 92 8.61 -13.87 -9.04
N PHE A 93 9.30 -13.28 -8.07
CA PHE A 93 8.67 -12.64 -6.91
C PHE A 93 8.85 -11.13 -6.94
N TRP A 94 7.76 -10.44 -6.63
CA TRP A 94 7.68 -8.98 -6.58
C TRP A 94 7.07 -8.58 -5.25
N ILE A 95 7.62 -7.58 -4.58
CA ILE A 95 7.16 -7.20 -3.23
C ILE A 95 6.91 -5.70 -3.15
N THR A 96 5.73 -5.30 -2.68
CA THR A 96 5.39 -3.90 -2.41
C THR A 96 5.80 -3.51 -1.00
N ASP A 97 6.28 -2.28 -0.81
CA ASP A 97 6.50 -1.62 0.49
C ASP A 97 6.89 -2.57 1.63
N PRO A 98 8.05 -3.26 1.53
CA PRO A 98 8.40 -4.31 2.47
C PRO A 98 8.82 -3.72 3.83
N VAL A 99 8.05 -4.05 4.87
CA VAL A 99 8.34 -3.66 6.26
C VAL A 99 8.29 -4.86 7.20
N PHE A 100 9.47 -5.32 7.60
CA PHE A 100 9.66 -6.46 8.50
C PHE A 100 10.06 -6.04 9.91
N ALA A 101 10.41 -4.76 10.13
CA ALA A 101 10.69 -4.23 11.46
C ALA A 101 9.53 -4.43 12.45
N GLU A 102 9.86 -4.51 13.74
CA GLU A 102 8.87 -4.60 14.82
C GLU A 102 8.08 -3.29 14.96
N ARG A 103 8.73 -2.15 14.68
CA ARG A 103 8.12 -0.83 14.75
C ARG A 103 8.30 -0.04 13.46
N ALA A 104 7.21 0.62 13.04
CA ALA A 104 7.22 1.64 11.99
C ALA A 104 7.70 2.98 12.58
N SER A 105 9.01 3.10 12.80
CA SER A 105 9.60 4.24 13.53
C SER A 105 11.08 4.40 13.19
N PRO A 106 11.64 5.63 13.30
CA PRO A 106 13.09 5.83 13.23
C PRO A 106 13.87 5.07 14.31
N VAL A 107 13.20 4.69 15.41
CA VAL A 107 13.81 4.02 16.55
C VAL A 107 12.99 2.80 16.98
N GLN A 108 13.63 1.74 17.45
CA GLN A 108 12.94 0.49 17.82
C GLN A 108 12.37 0.49 19.27
N TRP A 109 12.67 1.52 20.07
CA TRP A 109 12.15 1.66 21.44
C TRP A 109 10.88 2.51 21.56
N ALA A 110 10.49 3.23 20.49
CA ALA A 110 9.29 4.07 20.47
C ALA A 110 8.59 4.03 19.10
N GLY A 111 7.32 4.45 19.05
CA GLY A 111 6.50 4.47 17.85
C GLY A 111 5.64 3.22 17.64
N PRO A 112 4.83 3.16 16.57
CA PRO A 112 3.85 2.10 16.34
C PRO A 112 4.49 0.71 16.27
N LYS A 113 4.16 -0.16 17.22
CA LYS A 113 4.54 -1.58 17.24
C LYS A 113 3.52 -2.43 16.50
N ARG A 114 3.98 -3.32 15.63
CA ARG A 114 3.14 -4.26 14.89
C ARG A 114 2.35 -5.21 15.78
N PHE A 115 1.18 -5.66 15.32
CA PHE A 115 0.30 -6.60 16.03
C PHE A 115 0.75 -8.06 15.92
N HIS A 116 1.41 -8.40 14.81
CA HIS A 116 1.83 -9.75 14.48
C HIS A 116 3.16 -9.71 13.74
N GLN A 117 3.97 -10.77 13.81
CA GLN A 117 5.17 -10.88 12.98
C GLN A 117 4.81 -11.15 11.51
N PRO A 118 5.67 -10.81 10.53
CA PRO A 118 5.50 -11.27 9.16
C PRO A 118 5.41 -12.81 9.11
N PRO A 119 4.66 -13.39 8.16
CA PRO A 119 4.50 -14.85 8.05
C PRO A 119 5.77 -15.59 7.62
N ILE A 120 6.83 -14.88 7.23
CA ILE A 120 8.12 -15.41 6.77
C ILE A 120 9.24 -14.45 7.17
N SER A 121 10.48 -14.93 7.36
CA SER A 121 11.63 -14.07 7.60
C SER A 121 12.24 -13.55 6.30
N LEU A 122 13.04 -12.48 6.37
CA LEU A 122 13.76 -11.91 5.22
C LEU A 122 14.76 -12.91 4.61
N GLU A 123 15.39 -13.73 5.43
CA GLU A 123 16.34 -14.76 5.01
C GLU A 123 15.63 -15.86 4.22
N ALA A 124 14.43 -16.25 4.68
CA ALA A 124 13.63 -17.31 4.09
C ALA A 124 12.95 -16.89 2.78
N LEU A 125 12.77 -15.58 2.53
CA LEU A 125 12.27 -15.11 1.24
C LEU A 125 13.10 -15.65 0.06
N PRO A 126 12.43 -16.01 -1.07
CA PRO A 126 13.11 -16.32 -2.32
C PRO A 126 13.80 -15.08 -2.91
N GLU A 127 14.53 -15.27 -4.02
CA GLU A 127 15.06 -14.14 -4.79
C GLU A 127 13.91 -13.23 -5.24
N ILE A 128 14.10 -11.93 -5.10
CA ILE A 128 13.11 -10.91 -5.42
C ILE A 128 13.52 -10.23 -6.72
N GLU A 129 12.64 -10.24 -7.72
CA GLU A 129 12.91 -9.58 -8.99
C GLU A 129 12.83 -8.06 -8.82
N ALA A 130 11.75 -7.55 -8.21
CA ALA A 130 11.77 -6.17 -7.74
C ALA A 130 11.03 -5.92 -6.44
N VAL A 131 11.57 -4.97 -5.69
CA VAL A 131 10.88 -4.25 -4.63
C VAL A 131 10.23 -3.01 -5.26
N ILE A 132 8.93 -2.81 -5.01
CA ILE A 132 8.14 -1.67 -5.49
C ILE A 132 7.82 -0.78 -4.30
N LEU A 133 8.30 0.46 -4.33
CA LEU A 133 8.12 1.43 -3.24
C LEU A 133 7.13 2.51 -3.63
N SER A 134 6.15 2.81 -2.77
CA SER A 134 5.17 3.87 -3.02
C SER A 134 5.62 5.25 -2.54
N HIS A 135 6.24 5.34 -1.36
CA HIS A 135 6.70 6.59 -0.75
C HIS A 135 7.68 6.29 0.41
N ASP A 136 8.10 7.32 1.17
CA ASP A 136 9.20 7.21 2.14
C ASP A 136 8.78 7.13 3.61
N HIS A 137 7.51 6.96 3.98
CA HIS A 137 7.14 6.83 5.40
C HIS A 137 7.67 5.53 6.03
N TYR A 138 7.80 5.51 7.36
CA TYR A 138 8.47 4.41 8.09
C TYR A 138 7.75 3.07 8.01
N ASP A 139 6.44 3.07 7.78
CA ASP A 139 5.59 1.90 7.59
C ASP A 139 5.52 1.42 6.13
N HIS A 140 6.18 2.12 5.20
CA HIS A 140 6.30 1.75 3.78
C HIS A 140 7.75 1.56 3.32
N LEU A 141 8.67 2.24 3.98
CA LEU A 141 10.10 2.22 3.70
C LEU A 141 10.89 1.97 4.98
N ASP A 142 11.17 0.69 5.25
CA ASP A 142 12.03 0.27 6.36
C ASP A 142 13.49 0.13 5.92
N HIS A 143 14.37 0.91 6.55
CA HIS A 143 15.80 0.90 6.30
C HIS A 143 16.43 -0.49 6.47
N GLN A 144 16.08 -1.20 7.56
CA GLN A 144 16.70 -2.50 7.84
C GLN A 144 16.24 -3.56 6.84
N THR A 145 14.95 -3.57 6.53
CA THR A 145 14.39 -4.43 5.49
C THR A 145 15.05 -4.18 4.13
N VAL A 146 15.21 -2.91 3.71
CA VAL A 146 15.87 -2.59 2.43
C VAL A 146 17.30 -3.14 2.38
N LEU A 147 18.10 -2.92 3.43
CA LEU A 147 19.49 -3.40 3.46
C LEU A 147 19.58 -4.92 3.42
N ALA A 148 18.72 -5.61 4.18
CA ALA A 148 18.66 -7.06 4.18
C ALA A 148 18.24 -7.64 2.81
N LEU A 149 17.33 -6.95 2.10
CA LEU A 149 16.87 -7.35 0.77
C LEU A 149 17.84 -6.97 -0.35
N ALA A 150 18.73 -5.99 -0.16
CA ALA A 150 19.59 -5.46 -1.22
C ALA A 150 20.42 -6.55 -1.94
N GLY A 151 20.81 -7.61 -1.23
CA GLY A 151 21.52 -8.76 -1.79
C GLY A 151 20.65 -9.72 -2.62
N LYS A 152 19.37 -9.87 -2.26
CA LYS A 152 18.39 -10.80 -2.87
C LYS A 152 17.52 -10.16 -3.96
N THR A 153 17.56 -8.83 -4.06
CA THR A 153 16.71 -8.05 -4.97
C THR A 153 17.46 -7.65 -6.24
N ARG A 154 16.85 -7.85 -7.42
CA ARG A 154 17.42 -7.40 -8.70
C ARG A 154 17.17 -5.92 -8.96
N HIS A 155 15.93 -5.46 -8.73
CA HIS A 155 15.53 -4.07 -8.97
C HIS A 155 14.79 -3.44 -7.78
N PHE A 156 14.99 -2.14 -7.59
CA PHE A 156 14.15 -1.31 -6.72
C PHE A 156 13.44 -0.29 -7.62
N LEU A 157 12.12 -0.38 -7.69
CA LEU A 157 11.28 0.55 -8.44
C LEU A 157 10.73 1.56 -7.45
N THR A 158 11.03 2.84 -7.65
CA THR A 158 10.69 3.88 -6.68
C THR A 158 10.14 5.12 -7.38
N PRO A 159 9.36 5.96 -6.68
CA PRO A 159 9.15 7.33 -7.12
C PRO A 159 10.45 8.14 -6.99
N LEU A 160 10.48 9.32 -7.62
CA LEU A 160 11.62 10.24 -7.55
C LEU A 160 12.04 10.57 -6.10
N GLY A 161 13.34 10.63 -5.83
CA GLY A 161 13.94 10.97 -4.53
C GLY A 161 13.99 9.81 -3.52
N VAL A 162 13.05 8.86 -3.59
CA VAL A 162 13.10 7.64 -2.77
C VAL A 162 14.30 6.78 -3.16
N GLY A 163 14.59 6.66 -4.45
CA GLY A 163 15.74 5.90 -4.93
C GLY A 163 17.07 6.51 -4.51
N ASP A 164 17.17 7.85 -4.46
CA ASP A 164 18.35 8.54 -3.94
C ASP A 164 18.60 8.18 -2.46
N THR A 165 17.51 8.04 -1.69
CA THR A 165 17.57 7.57 -0.29
C THR A 165 18.10 6.14 -0.21
N LEU A 166 17.65 5.22 -1.09
CA LEU A 166 18.17 3.85 -1.11
C LEU A 166 19.66 3.79 -1.46
N ILE A 167 20.08 4.60 -2.45
CA ILE A 167 21.49 4.68 -2.86
C ILE A 167 22.34 5.18 -1.70
N LYS A 168 21.87 6.21 -0.99
CA LYS A 168 22.53 6.72 0.22
C LYS A 168 22.67 5.65 1.32
N TRP A 169 21.70 4.74 1.43
CA TRP A 169 21.77 3.61 2.38
C TRP A 169 22.73 2.50 1.94
N GLY A 170 23.18 2.50 0.67
CA GLY A 170 24.14 1.54 0.14
C GLY A 170 23.56 0.57 -0.88
N VAL A 171 22.32 0.76 -1.34
CA VAL A 171 21.80 0.01 -2.49
C VAL A 171 22.56 0.44 -3.75
N PRO A 172 23.11 -0.49 -4.55
CA PRO A 172 23.81 -0.13 -5.78
C PRO A 172 22.91 0.64 -6.75
N ALA A 173 23.36 1.81 -7.23
CA ALA A 173 22.57 2.67 -8.12
C ALA A 173 22.06 1.94 -9.38
N ALA A 174 22.82 0.97 -9.90
CA ALA A 174 22.42 0.15 -11.04
C ALA A 174 21.16 -0.71 -10.79
N LYS A 175 20.80 -0.96 -9.53
CA LYS A 175 19.57 -1.68 -9.16
C LYS A 175 18.36 -0.75 -9.04
N VAL A 176 18.56 0.56 -8.91
CA VAL A 176 17.49 1.53 -8.60
C VAL A 176 16.95 2.15 -9.88
N ARG A 177 15.61 2.10 -10.06
CA ARG A 177 14.89 2.78 -11.13
C ARG A 177 13.88 3.74 -10.51
N GLN A 178 14.11 5.04 -10.70
CA GLN A 178 13.24 6.09 -10.18
C GLN A 178 12.32 6.59 -11.29
N LEU A 179 11.03 6.75 -10.98
CA LEU A 179 10.02 7.15 -11.94
C LEU A 179 9.22 8.34 -11.41
N ASP A 180 8.94 9.30 -12.30
CA ASP A 180 7.92 10.33 -12.09
C ASP A 180 6.52 9.77 -12.38
N TRP A 181 5.48 10.49 -11.99
CA TRP A 181 4.12 10.17 -12.36
C TRP A 181 3.95 10.05 -13.88
N TRP A 182 3.21 9.01 -14.28
CA TRP A 182 2.97 8.55 -15.64
C TRP A 182 4.19 8.00 -16.38
N GLN A 183 5.38 8.01 -15.77
CA GLN A 183 6.52 7.30 -16.31
C GLN A 183 6.43 5.82 -15.96
N GLY A 184 7.00 5.00 -16.84
CA GLY A 184 7.03 3.56 -16.65
C GLY A 184 8.33 2.94 -17.14
N CYS A 185 8.57 1.73 -16.69
CA CYS A 185 9.67 0.89 -17.14
C CYS A 185 9.18 -0.55 -17.30
N GLU A 186 9.95 -1.36 -18.03
CA GLU A 186 9.71 -2.79 -18.15
C GLU A 186 10.78 -3.57 -17.38
N VAL A 187 10.35 -4.57 -16.62
CA VAL A 187 11.23 -5.51 -15.90
C VAL A 187 10.71 -6.91 -16.19
N GLU A 188 11.52 -7.75 -16.82
CA GLU A 188 11.20 -9.16 -17.07
C GLU A 188 9.85 -9.40 -17.76
N GLY A 189 9.47 -8.50 -18.68
CA GLY A 189 8.22 -8.55 -19.43
C GLY A 189 6.98 -7.99 -18.72
N ILE A 190 7.13 -7.46 -17.50
CA ILE A 190 6.08 -6.74 -16.78
C ILE A 190 6.33 -5.23 -16.90
N ARG A 191 5.31 -4.50 -17.35
CA ARG A 191 5.37 -3.04 -17.41
C ARG A 191 4.87 -2.45 -16.09
N PHE A 192 5.71 -1.63 -15.47
CA PHE A 192 5.40 -0.86 -14.27
C PHE A 192 5.23 0.60 -14.63
N ILE A 193 4.19 1.25 -14.13
CA ILE A 193 3.97 2.68 -14.30
C ILE A 193 3.73 3.28 -12.92
N ALA A 194 4.53 4.28 -12.55
CA ALA A 194 4.26 5.10 -11.38
C ALA A 194 3.10 6.05 -11.73
N THR A 195 1.98 5.97 -11.01
CA THR A 195 0.82 6.84 -11.20
C THR A 195 0.64 7.78 -10.02
N PRO A 196 -0.05 8.91 -10.19
CA PRO A 196 -0.27 9.84 -9.09
C PRO A 196 -0.96 9.21 -7.88
N SER A 197 -0.70 9.79 -6.71
CA SER A 197 -1.40 9.55 -5.45
C SER A 197 -1.59 10.89 -4.73
N GLN A 198 -2.59 10.99 -3.84
CA GLN A 198 -2.82 12.17 -3.02
C GLN A 198 -2.28 11.96 -1.60
N HIS A 199 -0.98 12.18 -1.41
CA HIS A 199 -0.31 11.91 -0.13
C HIS A 199 0.80 12.94 0.14
N PHE A 200 1.77 12.58 0.97
CA PHE A 200 2.96 13.38 1.25
C PHE A 200 4.15 12.47 1.55
N SER A 201 5.31 13.05 1.82
CA SER A 201 6.49 12.30 2.24
C SER A 201 7.23 13.03 3.35
N GLY A 202 8.13 12.33 4.03
CA GLY A 202 8.99 12.88 5.09
C GLY A 202 9.30 11.87 6.18
N ARG A 203 10.55 11.85 6.64
CA ARG A 203 11.06 10.94 7.67
C ARG A 203 11.66 11.68 8.87
N GLY A 204 11.78 13.01 8.79
CA GLY A 204 12.32 13.88 9.83
C GLY A 204 11.57 15.21 9.90
N LEU A 205 12.18 16.18 10.60
CA LEU A 205 11.54 17.47 10.85
C LEU A 205 11.60 18.44 9.66
N PHE A 206 12.51 18.22 8.71
CA PHE A 206 12.84 19.19 7.65
C PHE A 206 12.93 18.57 6.25
N ASP A 207 12.41 17.37 6.05
CA ASP A 207 12.45 16.65 4.77
C ASP A 207 11.07 16.43 4.14
N GLY A 208 10.05 17.10 4.68
CA GLY A 208 8.68 16.98 4.20
C GLY A 208 8.56 17.29 2.71
N ASN A 209 8.06 16.33 1.92
CA ASN A 209 7.88 16.40 0.47
C ASN A 209 9.17 16.53 -0.35
N HIS A 210 10.34 16.19 0.17
CA HIS A 210 11.57 16.18 -0.64
C HIS A 210 11.65 14.96 -1.59
N THR A 211 10.82 13.94 -1.35
CA THR A 211 10.66 12.75 -2.20
C THR A 211 9.24 12.70 -2.76
N LEU A 212 9.06 12.05 -3.90
CA LEU A 212 7.75 11.84 -4.51
C LEU A 212 7.06 10.62 -3.87
N TRP A 213 5.73 10.62 -3.90
CA TRP A 213 4.86 9.48 -3.56
C TRP A 213 4.09 9.04 -4.80
N ALA A 214 3.82 7.75 -4.97
CA ALA A 214 3.14 7.22 -6.14
C ALA A 214 2.32 5.97 -5.82
N SER A 215 1.27 5.77 -6.61
CA SER A 215 0.65 4.47 -6.82
C SER A 215 1.33 3.76 -7.99
N TRP A 216 1.05 2.47 -8.17
CA TRP A 216 1.67 1.66 -9.21
C TRP A 216 0.66 0.85 -10.02
N VAL A 217 0.82 0.93 -11.33
CA VAL A 217 0.16 0.04 -12.30
C VAL A 217 1.16 -1.02 -12.73
N MET A 218 0.77 -2.30 -12.64
CA MET A 218 1.55 -3.45 -13.08
C MET A 218 0.79 -4.17 -14.20
N ILE A 219 1.40 -4.31 -15.37
CA ILE A 219 0.78 -4.93 -16.55
C ILE A 219 1.65 -6.11 -16.98
N ASP A 220 1.11 -7.32 -16.84
CA ASP A 220 1.70 -8.58 -17.34
C ASP A 220 0.75 -9.21 -18.35
N ALA A 221 1.04 -9.01 -19.63
CA ALA A 221 0.16 -9.40 -20.73
C ALA A 221 -1.30 -8.90 -20.53
N ALA A 222 -2.23 -9.82 -20.24
CA ALA A 222 -3.64 -9.49 -20.01
C ALA A 222 -3.97 -9.18 -18.54
N THR A 223 -3.05 -9.47 -17.61
CA THR A 223 -3.27 -9.26 -16.17
C THR A 223 -2.82 -7.87 -15.76
N ARG A 224 -3.69 -7.16 -15.04
CA ARG A 224 -3.46 -5.80 -14.57
C ARG A 224 -3.67 -5.73 -13.06
N ILE A 225 -2.65 -5.29 -12.33
CA ILE A 225 -2.69 -5.09 -10.87
C ILE A 225 -2.44 -3.62 -10.57
N PHE A 226 -3.25 -3.04 -9.69
CA PHE A 226 -3.04 -1.70 -9.15
C PHE A 226 -2.60 -1.79 -7.69
N PHE A 227 -1.60 -0.99 -7.31
CA PHE A 227 -1.16 -0.83 -5.92
C PHE A 227 -1.24 0.65 -5.54
N SER A 228 -2.06 0.98 -4.55
CA SER A 228 -2.34 2.38 -4.21
C SER A 228 -1.18 3.10 -3.52
N GLY A 229 -0.32 2.37 -2.79
CA GLY A 229 0.40 2.97 -1.66
C GLY A 229 -0.59 3.59 -0.68
N ASP A 230 -0.21 4.71 -0.08
CA ASP A 230 -1.12 5.53 0.72
C ASP A 230 -1.59 6.74 -0.09
N THR A 231 -2.87 7.08 0.04
CA THR A 231 -3.46 8.13 -0.79
C THR A 231 -4.86 8.51 -0.33
N GLY A 232 -5.12 9.81 -0.18
CA GLY A 232 -6.50 10.28 -0.14
C GLY A 232 -7.22 10.07 -1.47
N TYR A 233 -8.55 10.20 -1.45
CA TYR A 233 -9.34 10.16 -2.67
C TYR A 233 -9.08 11.37 -3.56
N PHE A 234 -8.99 11.13 -4.88
CA PHE A 234 -8.84 12.16 -5.90
C PHE A 234 -9.28 11.64 -7.28
N ASP A 235 -9.61 12.56 -8.20
CA ASP A 235 -10.14 12.24 -9.54
C ASP A 235 -9.17 11.46 -10.44
N GLY A 236 -7.89 11.35 -10.04
CA GLY A 236 -6.90 10.61 -10.81
C GLY A 236 -7.16 9.11 -10.85
N PHE A 237 -7.87 8.52 -9.88
CA PHE A 237 -8.27 7.12 -9.95
C PHE A 237 -9.09 6.80 -11.20
N LYS A 238 -10.07 7.66 -11.51
CA LYS A 238 -10.89 7.50 -12.73
C LYS A 238 -10.04 7.59 -14.00
N ARG A 239 -9.07 8.51 -14.02
CA ARG A 239 -8.13 8.65 -15.16
C ARG A 239 -7.24 7.42 -15.30
N ILE A 240 -6.71 6.90 -14.19
CA ILE A 240 -5.89 5.68 -14.16
C ILE A 240 -6.72 4.50 -14.67
N GLY A 241 -7.95 4.32 -14.19
CA GLY A 241 -8.88 3.28 -14.65
C GLY A 241 -9.20 3.38 -16.13
N GLN A 242 -9.49 4.58 -16.65
CA GLN A 242 -9.73 4.82 -18.08
C GLN A 242 -8.52 4.50 -18.96
N GLN A 243 -7.31 4.72 -18.46
CA GLN A 243 -6.08 4.59 -19.24
C GLN A 243 -5.51 3.17 -19.21
N TYR A 244 -5.60 2.49 -18.07
CA TYR A 244 -4.91 1.22 -17.83
C TYR A 244 -5.83 0.07 -17.42
N GLY A 245 -7.05 0.38 -16.98
CA GLY A 245 -8.04 -0.62 -16.56
C GLY A 245 -8.70 -1.36 -17.73
N PRO A 246 -9.61 -2.31 -17.43
CA PRO A 246 -9.98 -2.73 -16.07
C PRO A 246 -8.86 -3.48 -15.36
N PHE A 247 -8.75 -3.32 -14.04
CA PHE A 247 -7.76 -4.04 -13.23
C PHE A 247 -8.33 -5.36 -12.71
N ASP A 248 -7.55 -6.44 -12.80
CA ASP A 248 -7.93 -7.74 -12.25
C ASP A 248 -7.88 -7.72 -10.72
N LEU A 249 -6.92 -6.98 -10.15
CA LEU A 249 -6.76 -6.79 -8.72
C LEU A 249 -6.37 -5.35 -8.41
N THR A 250 -7.03 -4.77 -7.39
CA THR A 250 -6.60 -3.52 -6.78
C THR A 250 -6.22 -3.76 -5.33
N LEU A 251 -4.93 -3.56 -5.02
CA LEU A 251 -4.40 -3.49 -3.66
C LEU A 251 -4.60 -2.06 -3.16
N MET A 252 -5.63 -1.84 -2.35
CA MET A 252 -6.08 -0.50 -1.96
C MET A 252 -5.91 -0.27 -0.47
N GLU A 253 -5.29 0.85 -0.10
CA GLU A 253 -5.26 1.30 1.29
C GLU A 253 -6.68 1.33 1.87
N THR A 254 -6.83 0.80 3.07
CA THR A 254 -8.10 0.79 3.81
C THR A 254 -7.79 0.75 5.29
N GLY A 255 -7.30 1.86 5.85
CA GLY A 255 -6.90 1.96 7.24
C GLY A 255 -6.14 3.25 7.49
N ALA A 256 -5.78 3.50 8.74
CA ALA A 256 -5.10 4.73 9.18
C ALA A 256 -5.88 6.03 8.88
N TYR A 257 -7.16 5.95 8.55
CA TYR A 257 -7.98 7.12 8.22
C TYR A 257 -8.47 7.85 9.47
N ASN A 258 -8.72 9.15 9.33
CA ASN A 258 -9.42 9.94 10.32
C ASN A 258 -10.02 11.20 9.69
N VAL A 259 -11.09 11.71 10.30
CA VAL A 259 -11.71 12.99 9.91
C VAL A 259 -10.76 14.18 10.02
N GLU A 260 -9.70 14.07 10.82
CA GLU A 260 -8.69 15.11 10.99
C GLU A 260 -7.69 15.22 9.83
N TRP A 261 -7.54 14.17 9.00
CA TRP A 261 -6.66 14.13 7.83
C TRP A 261 -7.30 13.45 6.60
N PRO A 262 -8.49 13.91 6.17
CA PRO A 262 -9.34 13.21 5.19
C PRO A 262 -8.80 13.23 3.76
N HIS A 263 -7.70 13.93 3.52
CA HIS A 263 -7.13 14.15 2.19
C HIS A 263 -5.89 13.30 1.91
N VAL A 264 -5.37 12.56 2.90
CA VAL A 264 -4.14 11.77 2.74
C VAL A 264 -4.33 10.28 3.00
N HIS A 265 -5.39 9.90 3.71
CA HIS A 265 -5.84 8.52 3.83
C HIS A 265 -7.33 8.41 3.50
N MET A 266 -7.71 7.43 2.69
CA MET A 266 -9.11 7.17 2.32
C MET A 266 -9.94 6.61 3.47
N GLN A 267 -11.14 7.17 3.65
CA GLN A 267 -12.23 6.48 4.34
C GLN A 267 -12.65 5.23 3.54
N PRO A 268 -13.20 4.17 4.16
CA PRO A 268 -13.61 2.96 3.45
C PRO A 268 -14.55 3.19 2.26
N GLU A 269 -15.47 4.16 2.34
CA GLU A 269 -16.33 4.56 1.22
C GLU A 269 -15.53 5.10 0.03
N GLN A 270 -14.48 5.85 0.32
CA GLN A 270 -13.58 6.39 -0.69
C GLN A 270 -12.68 5.31 -1.29
N THR A 271 -12.19 4.36 -0.49
CA THR A 271 -11.48 3.18 -1.00
C THR A 271 -12.35 2.41 -1.99
N LEU A 272 -13.62 2.14 -1.62
CA LEU A 272 -14.53 1.43 -2.52
C LEU A 272 -14.81 2.23 -3.80
N GLN A 273 -15.02 3.55 -3.69
CA GLN A 273 -15.20 4.39 -4.86
C GLN A 273 -13.95 4.42 -5.75
N ALA A 274 -12.75 4.48 -5.18
CA ALA A 274 -11.51 4.45 -5.93
C ALA A 274 -11.33 3.13 -6.68
N HIS A 275 -11.68 2.00 -6.05
CA HIS A 275 -11.73 0.69 -6.70
C HIS A 275 -12.68 0.68 -7.91
N ILE A 276 -13.88 1.26 -7.78
CA ILE A 276 -14.86 1.39 -8.86
C ILE A 276 -14.30 2.27 -10.00
N ASP A 277 -13.70 3.41 -9.67
CA ASP A 277 -13.13 4.35 -10.63
C ASP A 277 -11.93 3.76 -11.39
N LEU A 278 -11.17 2.89 -10.73
CA LEU A 278 -10.13 2.07 -11.35
C LEU A 278 -10.69 0.97 -12.25
N GLN A 279 -11.99 0.67 -12.19
CA GLN A 279 -12.61 -0.48 -12.86
C GLN A 279 -12.00 -1.80 -12.38
N GLY A 280 -11.75 -1.91 -11.06
CA GLY A 280 -11.22 -3.11 -10.44
C GLY A 280 -12.24 -4.26 -10.43
N ARG A 281 -11.74 -5.50 -10.57
CA ARG A 281 -12.55 -6.72 -10.48
C ARG A 281 -12.54 -7.32 -9.08
N TRP A 282 -11.36 -7.40 -8.47
CA TRP A 282 -11.16 -7.83 -7.10
C TRP A 282 -10.49 -6.75 -6.28
N LEU A 283 -11.09 -6.42 -5.14
CA LEU A 283 -10.54 -5.53 -4.14
C LEU A 283 -9.81 -6.34 -3.06
N LEU A 284 -8.54 -6.03 -2.81
CA LEU A 284 -7.81 -6.53 -1.63
C LEU A 284 -7.42 -5.33 -0.77
N PRO A 285 -8.07 -5.13 0.39
CA PRO A 285 -7.76 -4.02 1.29
C PRO A 285 -6.41 -4.26 1.99
N ILE A 286 -5.53 -3.26 1.94
CA ILE A 286 -4.21 -3.22 2.60
C ILE A 286 -4.16 -2.05 3.61
N HIS A 287 -3.00 -1.79 4.21
CA HIS A 287 -2.80 -0.69 5.18
C HIS A 287 -3.63 -0.81 6.48
N ASN A 288 -4.04 -2.04 6.83
CA ASN A 288 -4.81 -2.37 8.04
C ASN A 288 -4.28 -3.64 8.73
N GLY A 289 -4.78 -3.95 9.94
CA GLY A 289 -4.51 -5.22 10.62
C GLY A 289 -3.07 -5.47 11.06
N THR A 290 -2.17 -4.47 10.97
CA THR A 290 -0.74 -4.66 11.31
C THR A 290 -0.20 -3.60 12.25
N PHE A 291 -0.46 -2.31 12.03
CA PHE A 291 0.01 -1.22 12.90
C PHE A 291 -1.15 -0.39 13.44
N ASP A 292 -0.91 0.21 14.60
CA ASP A 292 -1.84 1.10 15.27
C ASP A 292 -1.57 2.57 14.89
N LEU A 293 -2.05 2.98 13.71
CA LEU A 293 -1.70 4.26 13.06
C LEU A 293 -2.80 5.33 13.12
N ALA A 294 -3.99 5.01 13.64
CA ALA A 294 -5.09 5.96 13.73
C ALA A 294 -5.93 5.77 14.99
N MET A 295 -7.06 6.46 15.06
CA MET A 295 -7.96 6.50 16.21
C MET A 295 -9.17 5.55 16.08
N HIS A 296 -9.36 4.91 14.91
CA HIS A 296 -10.43 3.93 14.72
C HIS A 296 -10.08 2.59 15.37
N ALA A 297 -11.08 1.75 15.67
CA ALA A 297 -10.81 0.39 16.15
C ALA A 297 -9.99 -0.39 15.10
N TRP A 298 -9.09 -1.27 15.52
CA TRP A 298 -8.16 -1.93 14.57
C TRP A 298 -8.89 -2.75 13.50
N HIS A 299 -10.06 -3.33 13.84
CA HIS A 299 -10.88 -4.15 12.96
C HIS A 299 -11.90 -3.35 12.13
N GLU A 300 -12.20 -2.11 12.52
CA GLU A 300 -13.21 -1.25 11.86
C GLU A 300 -13.00 -1.13 10.34
N PRO A 301 -11.76 -0.98 9.81
CA PRO A 301 -11.57 -0.88 8.37
C PRO A 301 -12.04 -2.13 7.61
N PHE A 302 -11.89 -3.32 8.20
CA PHE A 302 -12.33 -4.57 7.61
C PHE A 302 -13.86 -4.68 7.62
N ASP A 303 -14.50 -4.38 8.75
CA ASP A 303 -15.97 -4.43 8.85
C ASP A 303 -16.63 -3.49 7.84
N ARG A 304 -16.16 -2.24 7.80
CA ARG A 304 -16.75 -1.22 6.94
C ARG A 304 -16.55 -1.53 5.47
N ILE A 305 -15.34 -1.90 5.04
CA ILE A 305 -15.10 -2.17 3.62
C ILE A 305 -15.80 -3.45 3.16
N LEU A 306 -15.90 -4.48 4.01
CA LEU A 306 -16.62 -5.71 3.68
C LEU A 306 -18.12 -5.45 3.53
N ALA A 307 -18.72 -4.68 4.45
CA ALA A 307 -20.13 -4.29 4.37
C ALA A 307 -20.42 -3.47 3.10
N LEU A 308 -19.61 -2.45 2.83
CA LEU A 308 -19.74 -1.61 1.63
C LEU A 308 -19.59 -2.43 0.33
N ALA A 309 -18.63 -3.37 0.29
CA ALA A 309 -18.44 -4.25 -0.85
C ALA A 309 -19.66 -5.15 -1.08
N TRP A 310 -20.26 -5.68 -0.02
CA TRP A 310 -21.51 -6.45 -0.10
C TRP A 310 -22.66 -5.59 -0.66
N GLU A 311 -22.89 -4.41 -0.09
CA GLU A 311 -23.96 -3.49 -0.50
C GLU A 311 -23.87 -3.09 -1.98
N ARG A 312 -22.65 -2.93 -2.50
CA ARG A 312 -22.39 -2.52 -3.88
C ARG A 312 -22.11 -3.69 -4.83
N SER A 313 -22.23 -4.94 -4.37
CA SER A 313 -21.93 -6.15 -5.15
C SER A 313 -20.51 -6.15 -5.74
N ILE A 314 -19.54 -5.62 -4.99
CA ILE A 314 -18.12 -5.61 -5.34
C ILE A 314 -17.46 -6.89 -4.82
N THR A 315 -16.65 -7.52 -5.67
CA THR A 315 -15.85 -8.68 -5.27
C THR A 315 -14.66 -8.21 -4.44
N ILE A 316 -14.62 -8.66 -3.19
CA ILE A 316 -13.56 -8.36 -2.22
C ILE A 316 -12.92 -9.66 -1.74
N THR A 317 -11.62 -9.63 -1.50
CA THR A 317 -10.87 -10.72 -0.90
C THR A 317 -10.15 -10.27 0.37
N THR A 318 -10.25 -11.07 1.43
CA THR A 318 -9.65 -10.81 2.75
C THR A 318 -8.85 -12.02 3.25
N PRO A 319 -7.78 -12.44 2.55
CA PRO A 319 -6.94 -13.53 3.03
C PRO A 319 -6.31 -13.14 4.37
N GLN A 320 -6.04 -14.14 5.22
CA GLN A 320 -5.22 -13.98 6.42
C GLN A 320 -3.79 -13.56 6.03
N MET A 321 -3.03 -13.06 7.00
CA MET A 321 -1.62 -12.75 6.78
C MET A 321 -0.86 -14.03 6.44
N GLY A 322 -0.24 -14.08 5.26
CA GLY A 322 0.45 -15.26 4.72
C GLY A 322 -0.44 -16.26 3.97
N GLU A 323 -1.76 -16.10 3.99
CA GLU A 323 -2.67 -16.92 3.19
C GLU A 323 -2.56 -16.56 1.70
N ALA A 324 -2.56 -17.59 0.85
CA ALA A 324 -2.48 -17.42 -0.60
C ALA A 324 -3.83 -17.00 -1.19
N PHE A 325 -3.85 -15.88 -1.90
CA PHE A 325 -4.91 -15.52 -2.84
C PHE A 325 -4.38 -15.71 -4.27
N ASN A 326 -5.07 -16.44 -5.14
CA ASN A 326 -4.65 -16.62 -6.53
C ASN A 326 -5.60 -15.90 -7.49
N LEU A 327 -5.10 -14.98 -8.33
CA LEU A 327 -5.96 -14.22 -9.24
C LEU A 327 -6.57 -15.07 -10.34
N ALA A 328 -5.95 -16.20 -10.71
CA ALA A 328 -6.52 -17.11 -11.70
C ALA A 328 -7.64 -17.98 -11.12
N GLN A 329 -7.71 -18.11 -9.79
CA GLN A 329 -8.76 -18.83 -9.06
C GLN A 329 -9.18 -18.02 -7.82
N PRO A 330 -9.78 -16.85 -8.03
CA PRO A 330 -9.93 -15.88 -6.96
C PRO A 330 -11.05 -16.28 -6.00
N GLN A 331 -10.81 -16.05 -4.71
CA GLN A 331 -11.72 -16.39 -3.61
C GLN A 331 -11.85 -15.22 -2.63
N ARG A 332 -13.00 -15.13 -1.94
CA ARG A 332 -13.28 -14.02 -1.00
C ARG A 332 -12.45 -14.06 0.29
N GLY A 333 -11.92 -15.22 0.68
CA GLY A 333 -11.33 -15.39 2.01
C GLY A 333 -12.40 -15.34 3.12
N GLY A 334 -11.95 -15.25 4.38
CA GLY A 334 -12.82 -15.20 5.56
C GLY A 334 -12.76 -13.86 6.31
N ALA A 335 -13.71 -13.65 7.22
CA ALA A 335 -13.73 -12.52 8.15
C ALA A 335 -12.91 -12.83 9.42
N TRP A 336 -11.64 -13.20 9.24
CA TRP A 336 -10.76 -13.74 10.28
C TRP A 336 -10.58 -12.82 11.51
N TRP A 337 -10.80 -11.51 11.36
CA TRP A 337 -10.67 -10.55 12.46
C TRP A 337 -11.77 -10.69 13.51
N LEU A 338 -12.93 -11.27 13.16
CA LEU A 338 -14.02 -11.49 14.11
C LEU A 338 -13.64 -12.52 15.19
N GLU A 339 -12.80 -13.50 14.85
CA GLU A 339 -12.30 -14.51 15.79
C GLU A 339 -11.32 -13.92 16.81
N VAL A 340 -10.58 -12.87 16.42
CA VAL A 340 -9.60 -12.19 17.27
C VAL A 340 -10.28 -11.44 18.42
N GLU A 341 -11.44 -10.84 18.16
CA GLU A 341 -12.22 -10.12 19.18
C GLU A 341 -13.01 -11.10 20.07
N GLY A 342 -13.61 -12.13 19.49
CA GLY A 342 -14.41 -13.13 20.22
C GLY A 342 -13.60 -13.96 21.24
N ALA A 343 -12.31 -14.20 21.00
CA ALA A 343 -11.44 -14.90 21.94
C ALA A 343 -11.26 -14.16 23.28
N SER A 344 -11.45 -12.84 23.30
CA SER A 344 -11.33 -12.03 24.53
C SER A 344 -12.56 -12.12 25.44
N GLU A 345 -13.76 -12.25 24.85
CA GLU A 345 -15.01 -12.38 25.59
C GLU A 345 -15.11 -13.74 26.30
N GLN A 346 -14.65 -14.82 25.65
CA GLN A 346 -14.63 -16.16 26.27
C GLN A 346 -13.63 -16.24 27.45
N ALA A 347 -12.43 -15.66 27.31
CA ALA A 347 -11.45 -15.62 28.39
C ALA A 347 -11.91 -14.77 29.60
N ALA A 348 -12.71 -13.72 29.37
CA ALA A 348 -13.29 -12.90 30.44
C ALA A 348 -14.44 -13.63 31.19
N VAL A 349 -15.16 -14.52 30.51
CA VAL A 349 -16.23 -15.34 31.12
C VAL A 349 -15.67 -16.53 31.88
N GLU A 350 -14.55 -17.12 31.45
CA GLU A 350 -13.89 -18.24 32.16
C GLU A 350 -13.08 -17.81 33.40
N SER A 351 -12.82 -16.51 33.55
CA SER A 351 -12.05 -15.93 34.67
C SER A 351 -12.91 -15.19 35.71
N ALA A 352 -14.24 -15.16 35.51
CA ALA A 352 -15.24 -14.61 36.43
C ALA A 352 -15.99 -15.76 37.13
#